data_AF-B8HKT1-F1
#
_entry.id   AF-B8HKT1-F1
#
_cell.length_a   1.000
_cell.length_b   1.000
_cell.length_c   1.000
_cell.angle_alpha   90.00
_cell.angle_beta   90.00
_cell.angle_gamma   90.00
#
_symmetry.space_group_name_H-M   'P 1'
#
loop_
_entity.id
_entity.type
_entity.pdbx_description
1 polymer ?
#
loop_
_entity_poly.entity_id
_entity_poly.type
_entity_poly.pdbx_seq_one_letter_code
_entity_poly.pdbx_strand_id
1 'polypeptide(L)'
;MAVRAKMGRLTLEKSMQKLLWAVWLALPLCLPQPAWASRYEGKCIDGRGDFKRCEIVIENGRFKTIYNDADQQSLNVDIPAKQILYMTAGEISNRSTWATVGGAFAIGPLSWINLLVNPNQREFFTVIAIAYEIPSADPTATLPDQKVTAIRVKNQQSVLLKTELEALTNLKVQNRY
;
A
#
# COMPACT_ATOMS: atom_id res chain seq x y z
N MET A 1 33.29 -21.44 -76.95
CA MET A 1 32.77 -20.28 -76.20
C MET A 1 31.36 -20.59 -75.68
N ALA A 2 30.94 -19.88 -74.63
CA ALA A 2 29.66 -19.91 -73.90
C ALA A 2 29.56 -20.87 -72.70
N VAL A 3 30.03 -20.40 -71.54
CA VAL A 3 29.68 -20.91 -70.21
C VAL A 3 28.40 -20.20 -69.74
N ARG A 4 27.34 -20.99 -69.48
CA ARG A 4 26.08 -20.55 -68.87
C ARG A 4 26.31 -20.11 -67.42
N ALA A 5 25.95 -18.87 -67.09
CA ALA A 5 25.74 -18.45 -65.71
C ALA A 5 24.36 -18.94 -65.23
N LYS A 6 24.34 -19.78 -64.20
CA LYS A 6 23.13 -20.16 -63.45
C LYS A 6 23.37 -19.74 -61.99
N MET A 7 23.10 -18.47 -61.69
CA MET A 7 23.30 -17.91 -60.35
C MET A 7 22.08 -18.18 -59.48
N GLY A 8 22.34 -18.68 -58.28
CA GLY A 8 21.39 -19.38 -57.40
C GLY A 8 20.25 -18.51 -56.87
N ARG A 9 19.05 -19.06 -56.99
CA ARG A 9 17.77 -18.48 -56.51
C ARG A 9 17.22 -19.24 -55.30
N LEU A 10 18.09 -19.77 -54.44
CA LEU A 10 17.70 -20.71 -53.38
C LEU A 10 18.43 -20.47 -52.05
N THR A 11 18.43 -19.26 -51.51
CA THR A 11 18.97 -19.02 -50.14
C THR A 11 18.36 -17.85 -49.36
N LEU A 12 17.28 -17.21 -49.85
CA LEU A 12 16.71 -16.03 -49.16
C LEU A 12 15.53 -16.35 -48.22
N GLU A 13 14.67 -17.33 -48.56
CA GLU A 13 13.48 -17.65 -47.74
C GLU A 13 13.81 -18.26 -46.36
N LYS A 14 14.78 -19.17 -46.30
CA LYS A 14 15.13 -19.86 -45.03
C LYS A 14 15.84 -18.97 -44.01
N SER A 15 16.45 -17.87 -44.45
CA SER A 15 17.15 -16.95 -43.55
C SER A 15 16.19 -15.93 -42.90
N MET A 16 15.18 -15.47 -43.64
CA MET A 16 14.15 -14.56 -43.10
C MET A 16 13.27 -15.20 -42.01
N GLN A 17 12.93 -16.48 -42.15
CA GLN A 17 12.13 -17.19 -41.13
C GLN A 17 12.83 -17.24 -39.77
N LYS A 18 14.14 -17.52 -39.73
CA LYS A 18 14.90 -17.58 -38.47
C LYS A 18 14.98 -16.24 -37.75
N LEU A 19 15.07 -15.14 -38.52
CA LEU A 19 15.05 -13.77 -37.99
C LEU A 19 13.68 -13.40 -37.40
N LEU A 20 12.58 -13.81 -38.05
CA LEU A 20 11.21 -13.60 -37.54
C LEU A 20 10.97 -14.33 -36.20
N TRP A 21 11.46 -15.56 -36.05
CA TRP A 21 11.35 -16.30 -34.78
C TRP A 21 12.18 -15.66 -33.66
N ALA A 22 13.36 -15.10 -33.96
CA ALA A 22 14.18 -14.40 -32.97
C ALA A 22 13.52 -13.10 -32.48
N VAL A 23 12.84 -12.37 -33.36
CA VAL A 23 12.10 -11.15 -32.99
C VAL A 23 10.87 -11.46 -32.13
N TRP A 24 10.17 -12.57 -32.39
CA TRP A 24 9.05 -13.03 -31.56
C TRP A 24 9.46 -13.47 -30.15
N LEU A 25 10.64 -14.06 -29.99
CA LEU A 25 11.19 -14.44 -28.68
C LEU A 25 11.75 -13.26 -27.88
N ALA A 26 12.17 -12.17 -28.56
CA ALA A 26 12.72 -10.98 -27.92
C ALA A 26 11.67 -9.93 -27.53
N LEU A 27 10.49 -9.94 -28.17
CA LEU A 27 9.42 -8.98 -27.91
C LEU A 27 8.84 -8.98 -26.47
N PRO A 28 8.69 -10.11 -25.75
CA PRO A 28 8.06 -10.10 -24.43
C PRO A 28 8.94 -9.53 -23.31
N LEU A 29 10.24 -9.29 -23.53
CA LEU A 29 11.16 -8.74 -22.52
C LEU A 29 11.10 -7.21 -22.40
N CYS A 30 10.41 -6.53 -23.31
CA CYS A 30 10.32 -5.06 -23.35
C CYS A 30 8.90 -4.54 -23.01
N LEU A 31 8.03 -5.39 -22.48
CA LEU A 31 6.74 -4.94 -21.97
C LEU A 31 6.97 -4.28 -20.60
N PRO A 32 6.59 -3.00 -20.41
CA PRO A 32 6.60 -2.39 -19.09
C PRO A 32 5.77 -3.27 -18.17
N GLN A 33 6.36 -3.71 -17.05
CA GLN A 33 5.60 -4.42 -16.02
C GLN A 33 4.41 -3.52 -15.64
N PRO A 34 3.17 -4.05 -15.61
CA PRO A 34 2.02 -3.27 -15.19
C PRO A 34 2.34 -2.68 -13.81
N ALA A 35 2.23 -1.36 -13.67
CA ALA A 35 2.32 -0.71 -12.38
C ALA A 35 1.22 -1.30 -11.49
N TRP A 36 1.60 -2.19 -10.57
CA TRP A 36 0.69 -2.81 -9.64
C TRP A 36 0.25 -1.74 -8.64
N ALA A 37 -1.00 -1.30 -8.78
CA ALA A 37 -1.68 -0.47 -7.80
C ALA A 37 -2.42 -1.40 -6.84
N SER A 38 -1.92 -1.51 -5.61
CA SER A 38 -2.58 -2.29 -4.57
C SER A 38 -3.65 -1.44 -3.89
N ARG A 39 -4.85 -2.00 -3.73
CA ARG A 39 -6.02 -1.34 -3.18
C ARG A 39 -6.59 -2.16 -2.03
N TYR A 40 -6.83 -1.52 -0.91
CA TYR A 40 -7.38 -2.16 0.28
C TYR A 40 -8.59 -1.37 0.79
N GLU A 41 -9.64 -2.08 1.17
CA GLU A 41 -10.77 -1.47 1.86
C GLU A 41 -10.49 -1.39 3.37
N GLY A 42 -10.74 -0.23 3.97
CA GLY A 42 -10.55 -0.03 5.39
C GLY A 42 -11.40 1.08 5.96
N LYS A 43 -11.04 1.52 7.15
CA LYS A 43 -11.56 2.74 7.75
C LYS A 43 -10.42 3.64 8.20
N CYS A 44 -10.48 4.93 7.90
CA CYS A 44 -9.46 5.91 8.25
C CYS A 44 -10.01 6.83 9.34
N ILE A 45 -9.15 7.30 10.23
CA ILE A 45 -9.53 8.24 11.28
C ILE A 45 -9.86 9.61 10.69
N ASP A 46 -11.02 10.17 10.99
CA ASP A 46 -11.37 11.53 10.57
C ASP A 46 -10.82 12.60 11.52
N GLY A 47 -11.02 13.87 11.19
CA GLY A 47 -10.61 14.99 12.05
C GLY A 47 -11.32 15.06 13.41
N ARG A 48 -12.34 14.24 13.65
CA ARG A 48 -13.08 14.13 14.92
C ARG A 48 -12.64 12.90 15.74
N GLY A 49 -11.78 12.05 15.19
CA GLY A 49 -11.30 10.82 15.83
C GLY A 49 -12.15 9.58 15.51
N ASP A 50 -13.13 9.67 14.60
CA ASP A 50 -13.99 8.56 14.21
C ASP A 50 -13.42 7.79 13.01
N PHE A 51 -13.61 6.47 12.99
CA PHE A 51 -13.23 5.64 11.85
C PHE A 51 -14.30 5.64 10.76
N LYS A 52 -14.00 6.24 9.61
CA LYS A 52 -14.89 6.34 8.44
C LYS A 52 -14.37 5.51 7.27
N ARG A 53 -15.25 5.08 6.36
CA ARG A 53 -14.86 4.18 5.26
C ARG A 53 -13.89 4.88 4.31
N CYS A 54 -12.77 4.22 4.02
CA CYS A 54 -11.77 4.71 3.09
C CYS A 54 -11.17 3.55 2.28
N GLU A 55 -10.65 3.88 1.10
CA GLU A 55 -9.78 3.04 0.30
C GLU A 55 -8.33 3.43 0.57
N ILE A 56 -7.47 2.43 0.81
CA ILE A 56 -6.02 2.60 0.91
C ILE A 56 -5.42 2.18 -0.41
N VAL A 57 -4.65 3.07 -1.04
CA VAL A 57 -4.01 2.83 -2.33
C VAL A 57 -2.50 2.97 -2.19
N ILE A 58 -1.77 1.95 -2.60
CA ILE A 58 -0.32 1.97 -2.72
C ILE A 58 0.03 1.87 -4.20
N GLU A 59 0.59 2.94 -4.75
CA GLU A 59 0.91 3.02 -6.17
C GLU A 59 2.08 3.99 -6.39
N ASN A 60 3.00 3.65 -7.30
CA ASN A 60 4.07 4.53 -7.77
C ASN A 60 4.92 5.14 -6.63
N GLY A 61 5.22 4.36 -5.58
CA GLY A 61 6.02 4.85 -4.46
C GLY A 61 5.26 5.78 -3.50
N ARG A 62 3.93 5.81 -3.58
CA ARG A 62 3.06 6.68 -2.80
C ARG A 62 2.02 5.87 -2.03
N PHE A 63 1.71 6.37 -0.84
CA PHE A 63 0.64 5.88 0.01
C PHE A 63 -0.51 6.89 -0.02
N LYS A 64 -1.73 6.41 -0.29
CA LYS A 64 -2.93 7.25 -0.34
C LYS A 64 -4.06 6.67 0.50
N THR A 65 -4.82 7.55 1.14
CA THR A 65 -6.12 7.22 1.71
C THR A 65 -7.20 8.07 1.05
N ILE A 66 -8.20 7.42 0.48
CA ILE A 66 -9.31 8.05 -0.23
C ILE A 66 -10.59 7.76 0.55
N TYR A 67 -11.20 8.78 1.14
CA TYR A 67 -12.48 8.63 1.83
C TYR A 67 -13.60 8.42 0.80
N ASN A 68 -14.50 7.48 1.12
CA ASN A 68 -15.59 7.13 0.21
C ASN A 68 -16.70 8.20 0.22
N ASP A 69 -16.85 8.92 1.34
CA ASP A 69 -17.88 9.93 1.51
C ASP A 69 -17.41 11.29 0.95
N ALA A 70 -18.27 11.94 0.16
CA ALA A 70 -17.91 13.17 -0.59
C ALA A 70 -17.57 14.36 0.32
N ASP A 71 -18.20 14.45 1.49
CA ASP A 71 -17.97 15.46 2.51
C ASP A 71 -16.61 15.29 3.23
N GLN A 72 -15.96 14.14 3.06
CA GLN A 72 -14.70 13.79 3.73
C GLN A 72 -13.51 13.77 2.78
N GLN A 73 -13.68 14.11 1.50
CA GLN A 73 -12.58 14.11 0.53
C GLN A 73 -11.46 15.10 0.88
N SER A 74 -11.75 16.16 1.64
CA SER A 74 -10.72 17.08 2.15
C SER A 74 -9.76 16.42 3.15
N LEU A 75 -10.10 15.25 3.67
CA LEU A 75 -9.29 14.46 4.60
C LEU A 75 -8.41 13.43 3.87
N ASN A 76 -8.52 13.33 2.53
CA ASN A 76 -7.69 12.43 1.75
C ASN A 76 -6.20 12.71 2.00
N VAL A 77 -5.43 11.65 2.19
CA VAL A 77 -3.97 11.72 2.37
C VAL A 77 -3.33 11.17 1.10
N ASP A 78 -2.32 11.87 0.58
CA ASP A 78 -1.48 11.39 -0.52
C ASP A 78 -0.02 11.76 -0.23
N ILE A 79 0.74 10.80 0.27
CA ILE A 79 2.11 11.01 0.73
C ILE A 79 3.09 10.10 -0.01
N PRO A 80 4.25 10.61 -0.46
CA PRO A 80 5.36 9.78 -0.91
C PRO A 80 5.85 8.89 0.24
N ALA A 81 6.28 7.67 -0.09
CA ALA A 81 6.84 6.72 0.87
C ALA A 81 7.98 7.30 1.72
N LYS A 82 8.80 8.16 1.11
CA LYS A 82 9.95 8.81 1.76
C LYS A 82 9.57 9.77 2.89
N GLN A 83 8.32 10.24 2.92
CA GLN A 83 7.82 11.14 3.98
C GLN A 83 7.26 10.36 5.17
N ILE A 84 7.11 9.03 5.07
CA ILE A 84 6.68 8.19 6.19
C ILE A 84 7.86 8.03 7.14
N LEU A 85 7.67 8.41 8.40
CA LEU A 85 8.70 8.41 9.44
C LEU A 85 8.72 7.09 10.21
N TYR A 86 7.54 6.64 10.65
CA TYR A 86 7.38 5.38 11.35
C TYR A 86 5.95 4.87 11.23
N MET A 87 5.80 3.56 11.42
CA MET A 87 4.52 2.86 11.37
C MET A 87 4.38 1.97 12.59
N THR A 88 3.22 2.03 13.24
CA THR A 88 2.88 1.16 14.35
C THR A 88 1.56 0.45 14.06
N ALA A 89 1.40 -0.76 14.58
CA ALA A 89 0.17 -1.51 14.45
C ALA A 89 -0.26 -2.14 15.77
N GLY A 90 -1.57 -2.16 16.03
CA GLY A 90 -2.17 -2.81 17.19
C GLY A 90 -3.45 -3.53 16.80
N GLU A 91 -3.75 -4.65 17.46
CA GLU A 91 -4.99 -5.38 17.25
C GLU A 91 -6.07 -4.88 18.21
N ILE A 92 -7.27 -4.66 17.67
CA ILE A 92 -8.44 -4.27 18.45
C ILE A 92 -9.62 -5.19 18.14
N SER A 93 -10.42 -5.50 19.16
CA SER A 93 -11.69 -6.20 18.97
C SER A 93 -12.83 -5.20 18.74
N ASN A 94 -13.81 -5.57 17.92
CA ASN A 94 -14.94 -4.68 17.56
C ASN A 94 -15.66 -4.10 18.80
N ARG A 95 -15.77 -4.88 19.87
CA ARG A 95 -16.45 -4.50 21.12
C ARG A 95 -15.70 -3.43 21.93
N SER A 96 -14.39 -3.26 21.69
CA SER A 96 -13.55 -2.25 22.37
C SER A 96 -13.61 -0.86 21.73
N THR A 97 -14.29 -0.69 20.59
CA THR A 97 -14.26 0.57 19.82
C THR A 97 -15.00 1.73 20.51
N TRP A 98 -15.89 1.44 21.46
CA TRP A 98 -16.61 2.49 22.21
C TRP A 98 -15.78 3.10 23.36
N ALA A 99 -14.61 2.54 23.66
CA ALA A 99 -13.70 3.07 24.66
C ALA A 99 -12.45 3.66 23.97
N THR A 100 -12.55 4.96 23.65
CA THR A 100 -11.43 5.92 23.61
C THR A 100 -10.28 5.64 22.64
N VAL A 101 -10.33 6.29 21.46
CA VAL A 101 -9.14 6.56 20.63
C VAL A 101 -8.13 7.47 21.35
N GLY A 102 -8.56 8.22 22.38
CA GLY A 102 -7.66 8.89 23.34
C GLY A 102 -6.95 7.94 24.32
N GLY A 103 -7.33 6.66 24.36
CA GLY A 103 -6.78 5.65 25.26
C GLY A 103 -5.72 4.77 24.63
N ALA A 104 -5.46 4.84 23.31
CA ALA A 104 -4.48 3.98 22.63
C ALA A 104 -3.02 4.18 23.10
N PHE A 105 -2.74 5.24 23.86
CA PHE A 105 -1.46 5.44 24.56
C PHE A 105 -1.48 5.00 26.04
N ALA A 106 -2.64 4.58 26.58
CA ALA A 106 -2.87 4.27 28.00
C ALA A 106 -3.39 2.85 28.28
N ILE A 107 -3.52 1.98 27.26
CA ILE A 107 -4.01 0.61 27.47
C ILE A 107 -2.84 -0.28 27.93
N GLY A 108 -2.63 -0.32 29.24
CA GLY A 108 -1.80 -1.33 29.89
C GLY A 108 -2.47 -2.72 29.91
N PRO A 109 -1.87 -3.71 30.61
CA PRO A 109 -2.15 -5.15 30.50
C PRO A 109 -3.55 -5.64 30.92
N LEU A 110 -4.53 -4.75 31.14
CA LEU A 110 -5.86 -5.09 31.66
C LEU A 110 -6.90 -5.45 30.58
N SER A 111 -6.57 -5.34 29.29
CA SER A 111 -7.45 -5.68 28.16
C SER A 111 -7.84 -7.16 28.07
N TRP A 112 -7.10 -8.05 28.75
CA TRP A 112 -7.27 -9.50 28.65
C TRP A 112 -8.55 -10.04 29.30
N ILE A 113 -9.17 -9.32 30.26
CA ILE A 113 -10.32 -9.86 31.03
C ILE A 113 -11.61 -9.89 30.19
N ASN A 114 -11.79 -8.95 29.25
CA ASN A 114 -12.91 -8.99 28.30
C ASN A 114 -12.77 -10.07 27.23
N LEU A 115 -11.61 -10.74 27.16
CA LEU A 115 -11.24 -11.74 26.16
C LEU A 115 -11.78 -13.14 26.47
N LEU A 116 -12.53 -13.34 27.57
CA LEU A 116 -13.01 -14.66 28.00
C LEU A 116 -14.52 -14.90 27.80
N VAL A 117 -15.31 -13.88 27.43
CA VAL A 117 -16.79 -13.96 27.58
C VAL A 117 -17.56 -14.27 26.28
N ASN A 118 -16.94 -14.27 25.10
CA ASN A 118 -17.65 -14.70 23.89
C ASN A 118 -16.71 -15.13 22.74
N PRO A 119 -16.64 -16.43 22.36
CA PRO A 119 -15.71 -16.91 21.34
C PRO A 119 -16.24 -16.81 19.89
N ASN A 120 -17.55 -16.67 19.66
CA ASN A 120 -18.15 -16.91 18.33
C ASN A 120 -18.33 -15.69 17.41
N GLN A 121 -17.92 -14.48 17.79
CA GLN A 121 -18.01 -13.29 16.91
C GLN A 121 -16.85 -12.30 17.11
N ARG A 122 -15.60 -12.78 17.13
CA ARG A 122 -14.44 -11.90 17.24
C ARG A 122 -13.97 -11.50 15.85
N GLU A 123 -14.61 -10.50 15.27
CA GLU A 123 -13.96 -9.74 14.20
C GLU A 123 -12.83 -8.92 14.85
N PHE A 124 -11.60 -9.38 14.63
CA PHE A 124 -10.38 -8.67 14.99
C PHE A 124 -10.02 -7.72 13.85
N PHE A 125 -9.75 -6.47 14.22
CA PHE A 125 -9.25 -5.45 13.31
C PHE A 125 -7.84 -5.08 13.71
N THR A 126 -7.03 -4.73 12.73
CA THR A 126 -5.71 -4.15 12.98
C THR A 126 -5.81 -2.66 12.71
N VAL A 127 -5.39 -1.85 13.67
CA VAL A 127 -5.15 -0.43 13.48
C VAL A 127 -3.69 -0.23 13.14
N ILE A 128 -3.40 0.43 12.03
CA ILE A 128 -2.06 0.83 11.60
C ILE A 128 -2.01 2.36 11.68
N ALA A 129 -1.15 2.89 12.53
CA ALA A 129 -0.87 4.32 12.60
C ALA A 129 0.39 4.64 11.79
N ILE A 130 0.30 5.64 10.92
CA ILE A 130 1.36 6.08 10.02
C ILE A 130 1.66 7.54 10.35
N ALA A 131 2.88 7.80 10.82
CA ALA A 131 3.39 9.14 11.04
C ALA A 131 4.19 9.60 9.82
N TYR A 132 3.95 10.84 9.38
CA TYR A 132 4.57 11.39 8.18
C TYR A 132 4.83 12.88 8.28
N GLU A 133 5.79 13.36 7.50
CA GLU A 133 6.12 14.77 7.38
C GLU A 133 5.24 15.48 6.37
N ILE A 134 4.88 16.72 6.68
CA ILE A 134 4.20 17.64 5.78
C ILE A 134 5.09 18.87 5.61
N PRO A 135 5.25 19.37 4.38
CA PRO A 135 5.92 20.65 4.17
C PRO A 135 5.24 21.73 5.02
N SER A 136 6.00 22.37 5.90
CA SER A 136 5.43 23.39 6.78
C SER A 136 4.89 24.55 5.94
N ALA A 137 3.73 25.07 6.35
CA ALA A 137 3.16 26.27 5.75
C ALA A 137 3.97 27.53 6.12
N ASP A 138 4.78 27.45 7.18
CA ASP A 138 5.64 28.54 7.63
C ASP A 138 7.05 28.37 7.03
N PRO A 139 7.49 29.27 6.13
CA PRO A 139 8.82 29.22 5.53
C PRO A 139 9.96 29.47 6.53
N THR A 140 9.65 29.89 7.76
CA THR A 140 10.63 30.09 8.83
C THR A 140 10.75 28.90 9.79
N ALA A 141 9.89 27.89 9.65
CA ALA A 141 9.95 26.69 10.45
C ALA A 141 11.20 25.87 10.09
N THR A 142 12.07 25.63 11.07
CA THR A 142 13.28 24.81 10.93
C THR A 142 13.02 23.31 10.96
N LEU A 143 11.80 22.89 11.29
CA LEU A 143 11.39 21.48 11.37
C LEU A 143 10.10 21.26 10.58
N PRO A 144 9.98 20.16 9.82
CA PRO A 144 8.75 19.82 9.12
C PRO A 144 7.63 19.49 10.11
N ASP A 145 6.40 19.87 9.77
CA ASP A 145 5.22 19.54 10.56
C ASP A 145 4.93 18.03 10.45
N GLN A 146 4.74 17.36 11.57
CA GLN A 146 4.42 15.93 11.60
C GLN A 146 2.91 15.73 11.74
N LYS A 147 2.35 14.82 10.95
CA LYS A 147 0.97 14.35 11.12
C LYS A 147 0.92 12.84 11.25
N VAL A 148 -0.16 12.36 11.86
CA VAL A 148 -0.45 10.94 12.02
C VAL A 148 -1.80 10.65 11.40
N THR A 149 -1.87 9.60 10.58
CA THR A 149 -3.13 9.00 10.16
C THR A 149 -3.24 7.59 10.73
N ALA A 150 -4.45 7.14 11.03
CA ALA A 150 -4.71 5.80 11.54
C ALA A 150 -5.72 5.08 10.65
N ILE A 151 -5.40 3.84 10.32
CA ILE A 151 -6.15 3.00 9.40
C ILE A 151 -6.57 1.75 10.13
N ARG A 152 -7.85 1.42 10.11
CA ARG A 152 -8.41 0.18 10.61
C ARG A 152 -8.74 -0.73 9.43
N VAL A 153 -8.11 -1.89 9.39
CA VAL A 153 -8.34 -2.93 8.37
C VAL A 153 -8.67 -4.27 9.02
N LYS A 154 -9.29 -5.17 8.26
CA LYS A 154 -9.51 -6.55 8.72
C LYS A 154 -8.17 -7.26 8.86
N ASN A 155 -8.04 -8.18 9.82
CA ASN A 155 -6.75 -8.80 10.11
C ASN A 155 -6.14 -9.55 8.90
N GLN A 156 -6.96 -10.17 8.05
CA GLN A 156 -6.49 -10.81 6.81
C GLN A 156 -5.83 -9.82 5.83
N GLN A 157 -6.37 -8.61 5.71
CA GLN A 157 -5.81 -7.56 4.85
C GLN A 157 -4.63 -6.84 5.51
N SER A 158 -4.57 -6.82 6.84
CA SER A 158 -3.52 -6.13 7.59
C SER A 158 -2.14 -6.71 7.32
N VAL A 159 -2.02 -8.04 7.16
CA VAL A 159 -0.75 -8.70 6.86
C VAL A 159 -0.20 -8.22 5.52
N LEU A 160 -1.02 -8.25 4.46
CA LEU A 160 -0.63 -7.81 3.12
C LEU A 160 -0.28 -6.32 3.12
N LEU A 161 -1.14 -5.49 3.71
CA LEU A 161 -0.92 -4.05 3.79
C LEU A 161 0.37 -3.70 4.54
N LYS A 162 0.67 -4.39 5.66
CA LYS A 162 1.93 -4.22 6.38
C LYS A 162 3.11 -4.57 5.48
N THR A 163 3.12 -5.76 4.88
CA THR A 163 4.23 -6.20 4.03
C THR A 163 4.48 -5.23 2.87
N GLU A 164 3.43 -4.72 2.23
CA GLU A 164 3.59 -3.73 1.17
C GLU A 164 4.10 -2.38 1.68
N LEU A 165 3.58 -1.90 2.81
CA LEU A 165 4.08 -0.67 3.43
C LEU A 165 5.56 -0.79 3.83
N GLU A 166 5.96 -1.93 4.40
CA GLU A 166 7.35 -2.19 4.75
C GLU A 166 8.25 -2.24 3.51
N ALA A 167 7.78 -2.86 2.41
CA ALA A 167 8.49 -2.89 1.14
C ALA A 167 8.57 -1.49 0.50
N LEU A 168 7.51 -0.69 0.62
CA LEU A 168 7.39 0.65 0.07
C LEU A 168 8.31 1.65 0.77
N THR A 169 8.37 1.61 2.11
CA THR A 169 9.10 2.60 2.91
C THR A 169 10.47 2.10 3.38
N ASN A 170 10.74 0.80 3.29
CA ASN A 170 11.88 0.13 3.92
C ASN A 170 11.94 0.34 5.46
N LEU A 171 10.79 0.52 6.09
CA LEU A 171 10.63 0.65 7.54
C LEU A 171 9.84 -0.53 8.07
N LYS A 172 10.16 -1.03 9.25
CA LYS A 172 9.37 -2.10 9.89
C LYS A 172 8.16 -1.52 10.62
N VAL A 173 7.01 -2.18 10.49
CA VAL A 173 5.82 -1.86 11.26
C VAL A 173 5.98 -2.43 12.67
N GLN A 174 5.99 -1.56 13.68
CA GLN A 174 6.10 -2.00 15.07
C GLN A 174 4.74 -2.48 15.59
N ASN A 175 4.65 -3.75 15.98
CA ASN A 175 3.45 -4.26 16.67
C ASN A 175 3.48 -3.81 18.14
N ARG A 176 2.48 -3.03 18.56
CA ARG A 176 2.19 -2.75 19.96
C ARG A 176 0.96 -3.56 20.34
N TYR A 177 1.18 -4.56 21.19
CA TYR A 177 0.18 -5.50 21.70
C TYR A 177 -0.69 -4.86 22.79
#